data_AF-A0A2S9YNJ2-F1
#
_entry.id   AF-A0A2S9YNJ2-F1
#
_cell.length_a   1.000
_cell.length_b   1.000
_cell.length_c   1.000
_cell.angle_alpha   90.00
_cell.angle_beta   90.00
_cell.angle_gamma   90.00
#
_symmetry.space_group_name_H-M   'P 1'
#
loop_
_entity.id
_entity.type
_entity.pdbx_description
1 polymer ?
#
loop_
_entity_poly.entity_id
_entity_poly.type
_entity_poly.pdbx_seq_one_letter_code
_entity_poly.pdbx_strand_id
1 'polypeptide(L)'
;MRLAGSARLAGLVIAVALVACKGATSERDITSPSNPGPDPGPDPGWDSDTNPDESEPGERGFSDVIPSQRWPDVPGRVVGLLYQRGQQPWGEALHHAGAFLSDRDLKRTEYAFSTDGSSPYALYFLSPNGGGNNHISRWQVETPGGVTHFDAAMFEASTPNSWGLQHPAHIVEIEVNQGRGGRGLHFVATDLRVLDGHERIPADPTAQLVQVRERFDLLVNDNRPALKRMYAESSRRANARADEHEQWVQAQFFKATIEHVEASERVALAPTWRVETHELAVIIVYRRAASVTVHTHRPRSTGGMDHGPQHSESEFGFGVRLGARYVVSAQGEVALEEVLRVEDASWVTEL
;
A
#
# COMPACT_ATOMS: atom_id res chain seq x y z
N MET A 1 -47.59 -42.66 -29.87
CA MET A 1 -46.58 -43.63 -29.40
C MET A 1 -45.60 -42.85 -28.54
N ARG A 2 -45.74 -42.77 -27.19
CA ARG A 2 -45.25 -43.73 -26.16
C ARG A 2 -43.74 -43.99 -26.31
N LEU A 3 -42.80 -43.71 -25.40
CA LEU A 3 -42.72 -43.49 -23.92
C LEU A 3 -41.54 -42.51 -23.64
N ALA A 4 -41.59 -41.53 -22.72
CA ALA A 4 -41.54 -41.59 -21.25
C ALA A 4 -40.30 -42.30 -20.67
N GLY A 5 -39.49 -41.57 -19.90
CA GLY A 5 -38.31 -42.09 -19.18
C GLY A 5 -37.73 -41.07 -18.20
N SER A 6 -38.42 -40.89 -17.07
CA SER A 6 -38.03 -40.09 -15.91
C SER A 6 -36.95 -40.80 -15.06
N ALA A 7 -36.03 -40.04 -14.46
CA ALA A 7 -35.37 -40.42 -13.22
C ALA A 7 -35.09 -39.17 -12.36
N ARG A 8 -35.55 -39.23 -11.11
CA ARG A 8 -35.48 -38.24 -10.03
C ARG A 8 -34.58 -38.78 -8.91
N LEU A 9 -34.21 -37.87 -7.99
CA LEU A 9 -33.72 -38.03 -6.60
C LEU A 9 -32.22 -38.35 -6.46
N ALA A 10 -31.45 -37.82 -5.51
CA ALA A 10 -31.69 -37.10 -4.24
C ALA A 10 -30.52 -36.08 -4.04
N GLY A 11 -30.59 -34.99 -3.29
CA GLY A 11 -31.24 -34.75 -2.01
C GLY A 11 -30.22 -34.89 -0.87
N LEU A 12 -29.50 -33.82 -0.52
CA LEU A 12 -28.90 -33.68 0.82
C LEU A 12 -28.90 -32.21 1.24
N VAL A 13 -29.83 -31.90 2.14
CA VAL A 13 -29.93 -30.67 2.92
C VAL A 13 -29.30 -30.98 4.28
N ILE A 14 -28.31 -30.20 4.71
CA ILE A 14 -27.87 -30.21 6.11
C ILE A 14 -28.30 -28.87 6.71
N ALA A 15 -29.38 -28.94 7.48
CA ALA A 15 -29.77 -27.94 8.45
C ALA A 15 -29.18 -28.36 9.80
N VAL A 16 -28.50 -27.46 10.49
CA VAL A 16 -28.18 -27.61 11.92
C VAL A 16 -28.78 -26.43 12.65
N ALA A 17 -29.73 -26.73 13.53
CA ALA A 17 -30.42 -25.79 14.39
C ALA A 17 -29.72 -25.66 15.75
N LEU A 18 -29.70 -24.42 16.21
CA LEU A 18 -29.68 -23.90 17.59
C LEU A 18 -29.73 -24.90 18.76
N VAL A 19 -28.81 -24.71 19.71
CA VAL A 19 -29.06 -24.97 21.14
C VAL A 19 -28.83 -23.67 21.90
N ALA A 20 -29.91 -23.14 22.47
CA ALA A 20 -29.91 -22.13 23.50
C ALA A 20 -29.93 -22.83 24.87
N CYS A 21 -29.01 -22.46 25.77
CA CYS A 21 -29.16 -22.71 27.21
C CYS A 21 -28.94 -21.39 27.97
N LYS A 22 -29.93 -21.09 28.80
CA LYS A 22 -30.03 -19.98 29.75
C LYS A 22 -28.99 -20.08 30.87
N GLY A 23 -28.48 -18.92 31.27
CA GLY A 23 -28.59 -18.44 32.65
C GLY A 23 -27.48 -18.79 33.63
N ALA A 24 -26.70 -17.78 34.02
CA ALA A 24 -26.31 -17.55 35.42
C ALA A 24 -25.81 -16.10 35.58
N THR A 25 -26.56 -15.35 36.38
CA THR A 25 -26.20 -14.06 36.98
C THR A 25 -25.03 -14.22 37.94
N SER A 26 -24.10 -13.26 37.92
CA SER A 26 -23.23 -12.98 39.07
C SER A 26 -22.69 -11.56 38.96
N GLU A 27 -23.29 -10.66 39.73
CA GLU A 27 -22.76 -9.35 40.09
C GLU A 27 -21.33 -9.49 40.63
N ARG A 28 -20.40 -8.68 40.10
CA ARG A 28 -19.24 -8.23 40.85
C ARG A 28 -19.02 -6.76 40.54
N ASP A 29 -19.47 -5.93 41.46
CA ASP A 29 -18.90 -4.61 41.71
C ASP A 29 -17.39 -4.76 41.94
N ILE A 30 -16.60 -4.19 41.04
CA ILE A 30 -15.20 -3.87 41.29
C ILE A 30 -15.07 -2.38 41.06
N THR A 31 -15.18 -1.63 42.16
CA THR A 31 -14.73 -0.26 42.27
C THR A 31 -13.20 -0.25 42.21
N SER A 32 -12.64 0.10 41.06
CA SER A 32 -11.21 0.42 40.95
C SER A 32 -10.97 1.89 41.35
N PRO A 33 -9.98 2.17 42.21
CA PRO A 33 -9.66 3.53 42.62
C PRO A 33 -9.01 4.30 41.48
N SER A 34 -9.48 5.53 41.29
CA SER A 34 -8.91 6.57 40.44
C SER A 34 -7.49 6.92 40.92
N ASN A 35 -6.48 6.52 40.15
CA ASN A 35 -5.14 7.08 40.22
C ASN A 35 -5.01 8.19 39.17
N PRO A 36 -4.76 9.45 39.55
CA PRO A 36 -4.40 10.49 38.60
C PRO A 36 -2.98 10.23 38.11
N GLY A 37 -2.85 9.73 36.87
CA GLY A 37 -1.57 9.68 36.17
C GLY A 37 -1.07 11.10 35.86
N PRO A 38 0.25 11.32 35.82
CA PRO A 38 0.81 12.63 35.48
C PRO A 38 0.48 13.02 34.03
N ASP A 39 0.31 14.33 33.82
CA ASP A 39 0.11 15.00 32.53
C ASP A 39 0.94 14.37 31.40
N PRO A 40 0.34 13.97 30.27
CA PRO A 40 1.10 13.73 29.06
C PRO A 40 1.64 15.08 28.59
N GLY A 41 2.96 15.25 28.68
CA GLY A 41 3.66 16.37 28.06
C GLY A 41 3.37 16.45 26.55
N PRO A 42 3.63 17.61 25.93
CA PRO A 42 3.33 17.83 24.52
C PRO A 42 4.01 16.77 23.65
N ASP A 43 3.19 16.13 22.82
CA ASP A 43 3.57 15.15 21.81
C ASP A 43 4.65 15.76 20.89
N PRO A 44 5.81 15.11 20.65
CA PRO A 44 6.78 15.60 19.70
C PRO A 44 6.14 15.56 18.30
N GLY A 45 5.91 16.75 17.75
CA GLY A 45 5.34 16.95 16.42
C GLY A 45 6.03 16.08 15.38
N TRP A 46 5.24 15.23 14.74
CA TRP A 46 5.60 14.55 13.51
C TRP A 46 5.57 15.56 12.36
N ASP A 47 6.60 16.39 12.26
CA ASP A 47 6.88 17.15 11.02
C ASP A 47 7.57 16.20 10.04
N SER A 48 6.79 15.49 9.23
CA SER A 48 7.26 14.69 8.10
C SER A 48 7.11 15.39 6.74
N ASP A 49 6.88 16.71 6.73
CA ASP A 49 6.45 17.44 5.51
C ASP A 49 7.54 18.28 4.82
N THR A 50 8.82 18.05 5.09
CA THR A 50 9.89 18.68 4.29
C THR A 50 10.76 17.65 3.59
N ASN A 51 10.35 17.28 2.38
CA ASN A 51 11.33 16.94 1.35
C ASN A 51 10.82 17.36 -0.03
N PRO A 52 11.01 18.63 -0.45
CA PRO A 52 10.92 18.97 -1.85
C PRO A 52 12.18 18.45 -2.56
N ASP A 53 11.94 17.54 -3.48
CA ASP A 53 12.90 16.96 -4.43
C ASP A 53 13.62 18.06 -5.23
N GLU A 54 14.87 18.38 -4.84
CA GLU A 54 15.83 19.16 -5.64
C GLU A 54 16.89 18.22 -6.25
N SER A 55 16.47 17.12 -6.90
CA SER A 55 17.39 16.36 -7.74
C SER A 55 17.47 16.97 -9.17
N GLU A 56 18.71 17.22 -9.62
CA GLU A 56 19.05 17.79 -10.92
C GLU A 56 18.42 17.01 -12.10
N PRO A 57 18.20 17.64 -13.28
CA PRO A 57 17.58 17.01 -14.44
C PRO A 57 18.53 16.01 -15.10
N GLY A 58 18.66 14.82 -14.51
CA GLY A 58 19.48 13.71 -15.01
C GLY A 58 18.72 12.40 -14.82
N GLU A 59 18.31 11.80 -15.95
CA GLU A 59 17.67 10.49 -16.06
C GLU A 59 16.29 10.33 -15.41
N ARG A 60 15.24 10.35 -16.25
CA ARG A 60 13.87 10.01 -15.83
C ARG A 60 13.81 8.56 -15.37
N GLY A 61 13.91 8.33 -14.06
CA GLY A 61 13.74 7.03 -13.42
C GLY A 61 12.28 6.60 -13.36
N PHE A 62 12.01 5.40 -12.85
CA PHE A 62 10.64 4.93 -12.57
C PHE A 62 9.84 5.88 -11.66
N SER A 63 10.53 6.70 -10.86
CA SER A 63 9.99 7.80 -10.05
C SER A 63 9.17 8.81 -10.87
N ASP A 64 9.53 9.05 -12.14
CA ASP A 64 8.85 10.05 -12.98
C ASP A 64 7.53 9.53 -13.55
N VAL A 65 7.33 8.21 -13.51
CA VAL A 65 6.23 7.53 -14.21
C VAL A 65 5.06 7.28 -13.27
N ILE A 66 5.34 7.03 -11.99
CA ILE A 66 4.34 6.91 -10.94
C ILE A 66 4.16 8.31 -10.35
N PRO A 67 2.98 8.92 -10.39
CA PRO A 67 2.75 10.20 -9.73
C PRO A 67 2.95 10.02 -8.22
N SER A 68 4.16 10.31 -7.74
CA SER A 68 4.51 10.30 -6.32
C SER A 68 4.25 11.67 -5.73
N GLN A 69 3.72 11.69 -4.49
CA GLN A 69 3.46 12.89 -3.69
C GLN A 69 2.63 13.99 -4.37
N ARG A 70 1.70 13.62 -5.25
CA ARG A 70 0.74 14.55 -5.85
C ARG A 70 -0.61 14.43 -5.15
N TRP A 71 -0.89 15.35 -4.25
CA TRP A 71 -2.19 15.49 -3.58
C TRP A 71 -2.79 16.86 -3.89
N PRO A 72 -3.32 17.07 -5.10
CA PRO A 72 -4.01 18.30 -5.41
C PRO A 72 -5.17 18.54 -4.43
N ASP A 73 -5.54 19.81 -4.26
CA ASP A 73 -6.75 20.18 -3.52
C ASP A 73 -7.95 19.40 -4.08
N VAL A 74 -8.67 18.73 -3.18
CA VAL A 74 -9.82 17.91 -3.54
C VAL A 74 -11.07 18.77 -3.42
N PRO A 75 -11.96 18.81 -4.44
CA PRO A 75 -13.21 19.55 -4.34
C PRO A 75 -14.14 18.97 -3.27
N GLY A 76 -15.15 19.74 -2.86
CA GLY A 76 -16.14 19.31 -1.86
C GLY A 76 -16.90 18.03 -2.22
N ARG A 77 -16.98 17.70 -3.51
CA ARG A 77 -17.46 16.41 -4.02
C ARG A 77 -16.54 15.92 -5.13
N VAL A 78 -16.16 14.66 -5.08
CA VAL A 78 -15.24 14.06 -6.06
C VAL A 78 -15.60 12.61 -6.32
N VAL A 79 -15.40 12.17 -7.56
CA VAL A 79 -15.47 10.75 -7.94
C VAL A 79 -14.07 10.18 -7.99
N GLY A 80 -13.87 8.98 -7.46
CA GLY A 80 -12.57 8.32 -7.52
C GLY A 80 -12.64 6.83 -7.22
N LEU A 81 -11.46 6.22 -7.23
CA LEU A 81 -11.27 4.84 -6.82
C LEU A 81 -10.94 4.79 -5.33
N LEU A 82 -11.75 4.05 -4.60
CA LEU A 82 -11.50 3.61 -3.23
C LEU A 82 -10.96 2.17 -3.27
N TYR A 83 -9.83 1.87 -2.64
CA TYR A 83 -9.23 0.53 -2.68
C TYR A 83 -8.36 0.21 -1.46
N GLN A 84 -8.30 -1.05 -1.03
CA GLN A 84 -7.48 -1.48 0.10
C GLN A 84 -5.98 -1.51 -0.26
N ARG A 85 -5.11 -0.99 0.63
CA ARG A 85 -3.68 -0.81 0.34
C ARG A 85 -2.82 -2.08 0.42
N GLY A 86 -3.11 -2.99 1.34
CA GLY A 86 -2.25 -4.14 1.63
C GLY A 86 -2.25 -5.21 0.54
N GLN A 87 -1.93 -6.44 0.94
CA GLN A 87 -1.91 -7.56 -0.01
C GLN A 87 -3.32 -7.88 -0.52
N GLN A 88 -3.52 -7.77 -1.84
CA GLN A 88 -4.76 -8.07 -2.53
C GLN A 88 -4.55 -9.12 -3.64
N PRO A 89 -5.63 -9.72 -4.19
CA PRO A 89 -5.52 -10.66 -5.32
C PRO A 89 -4.84 -10.07 -6.56
N TRP A 90 -4.95 -8.75 -6.78
CA TRP A 90 -4.26 -8.06 -7.87
C TRP A 90 -2.80 -7.71 -7.56
N GLY A 91 -2.35 -7.79 -6.30
CA GLY A 91 -1.03 -7.35 -5.85
C GLY A 91 -1.14 -6.45 -4.63
N GLU A 92 -0.06 -5.76 -4.28
CA GLU A 92 -0.07 -4.73 -3.23
C GLU A 92 -0.29 -3.33 -3.85
N ALA A 93 -0.73 -2.35 -3.07
CA ALA A 93 -0.69 -0.96 -3.50
C ALA A 93 0.72 -0.40 -3.41
N LEU A 94 1.13 0.43 -4.36
CA LEU A 94 2.32 1.25 -4.20
C LEU A 94 2.13 2.26 -3.07
N HIS A 95 3.20 2.50 -2.32
CA HIS A 95 3.27 3.60 -1.38
C HIS A 95 3.18 4.94 -2.11
N HIS A 96 2.80 6.02 -1.42
CA HIS A 96 2.69 7.35 -2.04
C HIS A 96 4.02 7.89 -2.59
N ALA A 97 5.14 7.31 -2.17
CA ALA A 97 6.49 7.60 -2.68
C ALA A 97 6.90 6.70 -3.87
N GLY A 98 5.95 5.96 -4.47
CA GLY A 98 6.26 4.99 -5.54
C GLY A 98 7.04 3.76 -5.07
N ALA A 99 7.18 3.57 -3.75
CA ALA A 99 7.88 2.44 -3.15
C ALA A 99 6.95 1.24 -2.95
N PHE A 100 7.54 0.05 -2.92
CA PHE A 100 6.86 -1.16 -2.44
C PHE A 100 6.58 -1.02 -0.94
N LEU A 101 5.49 -1.62 -0.46
CA LEU A 101 5.10 -1.53 0.94
C LEU A 101 6.12 -2.23 1.85
N SER A 102 6.28 -1.78 3.10
CA SER A 102 6.99 -2.62 4.08
C SER A 102 6.18 -3.88 4.40
N ASP A 103 6.80 -4.92 4.95
CA ASP A 103 6.07 -6.13 5.40
C ASP A 103 5.02 -5.80 6.47
N ARG A 104 5.25 -4.72 7.23
CA ARG A 104 4.26 -4.17 8.17
C ARG A 104 3.08 -3.58 7.42
N ASP A 105 3.32 -2.81 6.37
CA ASP A 105 2.28 -2.17 5.58
C ASP A 105 1.50 -3.16 4.70
N LEU A 106 2.06 -4.32 4.35
CA LEU A 106 1.34 -5.38 3.64
C LEU A 106 0.11 -5.91 4.40
N LYS A 107 0.11 -5.76 5.73
CA LYS A 107 -0.99 -6.16 6.62
C LYS A 107 -2.08 -5.09 6.74
N ARG A 108 -1.87 -3.91 6.15
CA ARG A 108 -2.82 -2.79 6.22
C ARG A 108 -3.99 -3.05 5.29
N THR A 109 -5.19 -2.97 5.81
CA THR A 109 -6.44 -3.32 5.13
C THR A 109 -7.36 -2.10 4.98
N GLU A 110 -6.96 -0.94 5.48
CA GLU A 110 -7.69 0.29 5.27
C GLU A 110 -7.73 0.70 3.80
N TYR A 111 -8.83 1.37 3.44
CA TYR A 111 -8.97 1.97 2.13
C TYR A 111 -8.06 3.20 1.95
N ALA A 112 -7.52 3.33 0.76
CA ALA A 112 -7.00 4.57 0.19
C ALA A 112 -7.94 5.08 -0.89
N PHE A 113 -7.85 6.38 -1.18
CA PHE A 113 -8.61 7.02 -2.25
C PHE A 113 -7.67 7.59 -3.31
N SER A 114 -8.04 7.50 -4.58
CA SER A 114 -7.27 8.06 -5.69
C SER A 114 -8.19 8.57 -6.80
N THR A 115 -7.82 9.68 -7.43
CA THR A 115 -8.59 10.28 -8.53
C THR A 115 -7.67 11.08 -9.43
N ASP A 116 -7.95 11.09 -10.74
CA ASP A 116 -7.29 11.90 -11.77
C ASP A 116 -5.75 11.90 -11.70
N GLY A 117 -5.15 10.72 -11.47
CA GLY A 117 -3.69 10.59 -11.41
C GLY A 117 -3.06 11.09 -10.11
N SER A 118 -3.86 11.39 -9.08
CA SER A 118 -3.34 11.69 -7.75
C SER A 118 -2.57 10.51 -7.17
N SER A 119 -1.61 10.82 -6.30
CA SER A 119 -1.13 9.83 -5.35
C SER A 119 -2.30 9.39 -4.43
N PRO A 120 -2.22 8.20 -3.84
CA PRO A 120 -3.28 7.73 -2.96
C PRO A 120 -3.38 8.62 -1.71
N TYR A 121 -4.57 9.12 -1.43
CA TYR A 121 -4.90 9.86 -0.22
C TYR A 121 -5.12 8.89 0.95
N ALA A 122 -4.71 9.32 2.14
CA ALA A 122 -5.05 8.63 3.38
C ALA A 122 -6.45 9.05 3.81
N LEU A 123 -7.44 8.26 3.38
CA LEU A 123 -8.86 8.56 3.60
C LEU A 123 -9.30 8.17 5.01
N TYR A 124 -10.00 9.09 5.67
CA TYR A 124 -10.78 8.80 6.87
C TYR A 124 -12.27 8.96 6.57
N PHE A 125 -13.09 8.26 7.33
CA PHE A 125 -14.54 8.29 7.25
C PHE A 125 -15.10 8.92 8.53
N LEU A 126 -16.18 9.68 8.39
CA LEU A 126 -16.90 10.23 9.54
C LEU A 126 -17.36 9.09 10.45
N SER A 127 -16.93 9.13 11.72
CA SER A 127 -17.17 8.07 12.70
C SER A 127 -17.51 8.64 14.09
N PRO A 128 -18.70 9.22 14.27
CA PRO A 128 -19.09 9.86 15.53
C PRO A 128 -19.23 8.86 16.69
N ASN A 129 -19.35 7.57 16.38
CA ASN A 129 -19.51 6.50 17.37
C ASN A 129 -18.18 5.79 17.68
N GLY A 130 -17.05 6.23 17.12
CA GLY A 130 -15.75 5.60 17.33
C GLY A 130 -15.52 4.27 16.59
N GLY A 131 -16.36 3.94 15.60
CA GLY A 131 -16.18 2.73 14.79
C GLY A 131 -15.04 2.86 13.78
N GLY A 132 -14.37 1.74 13.46
CA GLY A 132 -13.25 1.70 12.51
C GLY A 132 -11.87 1.72 13.20
N ASN A 133 -10.82 1.70 12.38
CA ASN A 133 -9.44 1.68 12.83
C ASN A 133 -8.87 3.10 12.95
N ASN A 134 -7.87 3.29 13.81
CA ASN A 134 -7.21 4.59 14.00
C ASN A 134 -8.20 5.76 14.19
N HIS A 135 -9.16 5.58 15.09
CA HIS A 135 -10.16 6.61 15.39
C HIS A 135 -9.50 7.81 16.07
N ILE A 136 -9.77 9.01 15.54
CA ILE A 136 -9.29 10.29 16.05
C ILE A 136 -10.51 11.15 16.40
N SER A 137 -10.65 11.50 17.67
CA SER A 137 -11.69 12.41 18.14
C SER A 137 -11.30 13.86 17.89
N ARG A 138 -12.26 14.67 17.41
CA ARG A 138 -12.09 16.11 17.13
C ARG A 138 -10.84 16.41 16.31
N TRP A 139 -10.54 15.57 15.33
CA TRP A 139 -9.42 15.75 14.43
C TRP A 139 -9.55 17.05 13.66
N GLN A 140 -8.49 17.86 13.68
CA GLN A 140 -8.39 19.11 12.93
C GLN A 140 -8.02 18.80 11.49
N VAL A 141 -8.89 19.18 10.54
CA VAL A 141 -8.69 18.97 9.12
C VAL A 141 -8.65 20.31 8.40
N GLU A 142 -7.63 20.50 7.57
CA GLU A 142 -7.48 21.69 6.74
C GLU A 142 -8.42 21.65 5.54
N THR A 143 -9.05 22.80 5.27
CA THR A 143 -9.93 23.01 4.13
C THR A 143 -9.57 24.35 3.46
N PRO A 144 -9.98 24.58 2.20
CA PRO A 144 -9.83 25.89 1.56
C PRO A 144 -10.40 27.08 2.36
N GLY A 145 -11.40 26.84 3.22
CA GLY A 145 -12.04 27.85 4.06
C GLY A 145 -11.51 27.96 5.50
N GLY A 146 -10.43 27.24 5.84
CA GLY A 146 -9.85 27.18 7.19
C GLY A 146 -9.87 25.77 7.79
N VAL A 147 -9.87 25.67 9.12
CA VAL A 147 -9.83 24.38 9.83
C VAL A 147 -11.23 23.95 10.28
N THR A 148 -11.54 22.67 10.14
CA THR A 148 -12.76 22.04 10.66
C THR A 148 -12.43 20.84 11.54
N HIS A 149 -13.40 20.32 12.29
CA HIS A 149 -13.19 19.23 13.25
C HIS A 149 -14.13 18.07 12.98
N PHE A 150 -13.61 16.85 13.01
CA PHE A 150 -14.37 15.62 12.84
C PHE A 150 -13.96 14.54 13.85
N ASP A 151 -14.92 13.70 14.22
CA ASP A 151 -14.60 12.37 14.74
C ASP A 151 -14.50 11.43 13.53
N ALA A 152 -13.32 10.86 13.30
CA ALA A 152 -13.06 10.14 12.06
C ALA A 152 -12.18 8.91 12.29
N ALA A 153 -12.34 7.90 11.43
CA ALA A 153 -11.59 6.65 11.49
C ALA A 153 -11.31 6.11 10.08
N MET A 154 -10.31 5.26 9.95
CA MET A 154 -10.04 4.54 8.71
C MET A 154 -10.89 3.28 8.66
N PHE A 155 -11.54 3.02 7.53
CA PHE A 155 -12.37 1.83 7.33
C PHE A 155 -11.66 0.82 6.42
N GLU A 156 -12.03 -0.43 6.59
CA GLU A 156 -11.68 -1.59 5.75
C GLU A 156 -12.98 -2.30 5.29
N ALA A 157 -12.88 -3.26 4.37
CA ALA A 157 -14.06 -3.97 3.84
C ALA A 157 -14.90 -4.70 4.90
N SER A 158 -14.28 -5.11 6.01
CA SER A 158 -14.94 -5.72 7.17
C SER A 158 -15.57 -4.70 8.13
N THR A 159 -15.28 -3.41 8.00
CA THR A 159 -15.82 -2.38 8.91
C THR A 159 -17.31 -2.17 8.62
N PRO A 160 -18.21 -2.37 9.59
CA PRO A 160 -19.63 -2.09 9.40
C PRO A 160 -19.84 -0.60 9.05
N ASN A 161 -20.51 -0.34 7.93
CA ASN A 161 -20.78 1.01 7.46
C ASN A 161 -22.12 1.08 6.72
N SER A 162 -22.73 2.26 6.68
CA SER A 162 -24.01 2.48 6.01
C SER A 162 -23.91 2.59 4.48
N TRP A 163 -22.70 2.76 3.95
CA TRP A 163 -22.45 2.97 2.52
C TRP A 163 -22.29 1.68 1.72
N GLY A 164 -22.22 0.52 2.38
CA GLY A 164 -22.09 -0.77 1.72
C GLY A 164 -20.67 -1.07 1.21
N LEU A 165 -19.64 -0.51 1.82
CA LEU A 165 -18.23 -0.77 1.46
C LEU A 165 -17.80 -2.17 1.92
N GLN A 166 -18.15 -3.19 1.15
CA GLN A 166 -17.91 -4.60 1.47
C GLN A 166 -16.88 -5.26 0.53
N HIS A 167 -16.37 -4.54 -0.47
CA HIS A 167 -15.43 -5.07 -1.45
C HIS A 167 -14.07 -4.38 -1.36
N PRO A 168 -12.97 -5.05 -1.72
CA PRO A 168 -11.65 -4.46 -1.59
C PRO A 168 -11.39 -3.24 -2.50
N ALA A 169 -12.21 -3.01 -3.52
CA ALA A 169 -12.19 -1.82 -4.36
C ALA A 169 -13.61 -1.39 -4.81
N HIS A 170 -13.80 -0.08 -4.94
CA HIS A 170 -15.06 0.58 -5.31
C HIS A 170 -14.78 1.85 -6.12
N ILE A 171 -15.62 2.17 -7.11
CA ILE A 171 -15.75 3.53 -7.61
C ILE A 171 -16.79 4.25 -6.77
N VAL A 172 -16.41 5.40 -6.22
CA VAL A 172 -17.24 6.14 -5.27
C VAL A 172 -17.31 7.61 -5.63
N GLU A 173 -18.45 8.21 -5.37
CA GLU A 173 -18.57 9.66 -5.19
C GLU A 173 -18.53 9.96 -3.70
N ILE A 174 -17.63 10.84 -3.28
CA ILE A 174 -17.49 11.22 -1.86
C ILE A 174 -17.77 12.70 -1.66
N GLU A 175 -18.40 13.01 -0.54
CA GLU A 175 -18.44 14.37 0.00
C GLU A 175 -17.27 14.57 0.96
N VAL A 176 -16.43 15.57 0.68
CA VAL A 176 -15.19 15.82 1.40
C VAL A 176 -15.37 16.95 2.40
N ASN A 177 -15.13 16.65 3.68
CA ASN A 177 -15.17 17.62 4.79
C ASN A 177 -16.48 18.45 4.85
N GLN A 178 -17.62 17.79 4.67
CA GLN A 178 -18.97 18.38 4.54
C GLN A 178 -19.09 19.36 3.36
N GLY A 179 -18.52 18.99 2.22
CA GLY A 179 -18.58 19.79 0.99
C GLY A 179 -17.56 20.94 0.93
N ARG A 180 -16.66 21.06 1.90
CA ARG A 180 -15.63 22.13 1.92
C ARG A 180 -14.42 21.81 1.05
N GLY A 181 -14.24 20.55 0.67
CA GLY A 181 -13.04 20.08 -0.01
C GLY A 181 -11.90 19.80 0.96
N GLY A 182 -10.77 19.32 0.44
CA GLY A 182 -9.61 18.92 1.23
C GLY A 182 -8.31 19.48 0.65
N ARG A 183 -7.28 19.55 1.50
CA ARG A 183 -5.92 19.94 1.13
C ARG A 183 -4.92 18.91 1.64
N GLY A 184 -3.90 18.62 0.84
CA GLY A 184 -2.85 17.66 1.20
C GLY A 184 -3.33 16.20 1.22
N LEU A 185 -2.59 15.35 1.94
CA LEU A 185 -2.74 13.90 1.95
C LEU A 185 -4.03 13.41 2.66
N HIS A 186 -4.56 14.22 3.57
CA HIS A 186 -5.53 13.80 4.57
C HIS A 186 -6.87 14.53 4.41
N PHE A 187 -7.98 13.79 4.39
CA PHE A 187 -9.31 14.38 4.48
C PHE A 187 -10.35 13.36 4.99
N VAL A 188 -11.54 13.85 5.34
CA VAL A 188 -12.65 13.04 5.85
C VAL A 188 -13.77 12.96 4.82
N ALA A 189 -14.13 11.75 4.40
CA ALA A 189 -15.38 11.47 3.71
C ALA A 189 -16.54 11.57 4.71
N THR A 190 -17.40 12.57 4.51
CA THR A 190 -18.58 12.82 5.37
C THR A 190 -19.84 12.21 4.81
N ASP A 191 -19.88 11.97 3.51
CA ASP A 191 -20.88 11.16 2.84
C ASP A 191 -20.22 10.42 1.66
N LEU A 192 -20.85 9.32 1.22
CA LEU A 192 -20.33 8.47 0.17
C LEU A 192 -21.47 7.78 -0.58
N ARG A 193 -21.31 7.69 -1.90
CA ARG A 193 -22.15 6.88 -2.78
C ARG A 193 -21.30 5.94 -3.61
N VAL A 194 -21.52 4.63 -3.47
CA VAL A 194 -20.91 3.61 -4.32
C VAL A 194 -21.54 3.68 -5.71
N LEU A 195 -20.71 3.70 -6.74
CA LEU A 195 -21.09 3.80 -8.15
C LEU A 195 -20.86 2.50 -8.93
N ASP A 196 -20.40 1.44 -8.26
CA ASP A 196 -20.20 0.12 -8.87
C ASP A 196 -21.49 -0.41 -9.49
N GLY A 197 -21.41 -0.94 -10.71
CA GLY A 197 -22.57 -1.48 -11.43
C GLY A 197 -23.60 -0.44 -11.88
N HIS A 198 -23.31 0.85 -11.72
CA HIS A 198 -24.13 1.92 -12.28
C HIS A 198 -24.14 1.85 -13.81
N GLU A 199 -25.18 2.35 -14.49
CA GLU A 199 -25.31 2.28 -15.97
C GLU A 199 -24.08 2.80 -16.72
N ARG A 200 -23.40 3.81 -16.15
CA ARG A 200 -22.18 4.41 -16.70
C ARG A 200 -20.89 3.72 -16.26
N ILE A 201 -20.93 2.90 -15.21
CA ILE A 201 -19.79 2.16 -14.63
C ILE A 201 -20.26 0.71 -14.34
N PRO A 202 -20.62 -0.06 -15.38
CA PRO A 202 -21.21 -1.37 -15.19
C PRO A 202 -20.22 -2.42 -14.66
N ALA A 203 -18.92 -2.20 -14.83
CA ALA A 203 -17.90 -3.16 -14.43
C ALA A 203 -17.53 -3.07 -12.95
N ASP A 204 -17.17 -4.23 -12.37
CA ASP A 204 -16.66 -4.36 -11.00
C ASP A 204 -15.16 -3.98 -10.94
N PRO A 205 -14.76 -2.93 -10.20
CA PRO A 205 -13.37 -2.51 -10.09
C PRO A 205 -12.44 -3.58 -9.54
N THR A 206 -12.91 -4.43 -8.63
CA THR A 206 -12.13 -5.53 -8.05
C THR A 206 -11.76 -6.52 -9.15
N ALA A 207 -12.75 -6.96 -9.94
CA ALA A 207 -12.52 -7.87 -11.07
C ALA A 207 -11.62 -7.25 -12.15
N GLN A 208 -11.76 -5.95 -12.43
CA GLN A 208 -10.91 -5.23 -13.38
C GLN A 208 -9.44 -5.21 -12.95
N LEU A 209 -9.15 -4.91 -11.67
CA LEU A 209 -7.78 -4.90 -11.14
C LEU A 209 -7.14 -6.29 -11.20
N VAL A 210 -7.90 -7.35 -10.93
CA VAL A 210 -7.44 -8.74 -11.10
C VAL A 210 -7.10 -9.04 -12.55
N GLN A 211 -7.94 -8.63 -13.51
CA GLN A 211 -7.65 -8.83 -14.94
C GLN A 211 -6.40 -8.06 -15.39
N VAL A 212 -6.21 -6.83 -14.92
CA VAL A 212 -4.96 -6.07 -15.16
C VAL A 212 -3.75 -6.84 -14.66
N ARG A 213 -3.84 -7.43 -13.46
CA ARG A 213 -2.77 -8.26 -12.90
C ARG A 213 -2.49 -9.48 -13.77
N GLU A 214 -3.50 -10.22 -14.20
CA GLU A 214 -3.33 -11.38 -15.06
C GLU A 214 -2.65 -11.03 -16.40
N ARG A 215 -3.05 -9.91 -17.03
CA ARG A 215 -2.40 -9.40 -18.25
C ARG A 215 -0.94 -9.03 -18.01
N PHE A 216 -0.66 -8.42 -16.87
CA PHE A 216 0.71 -8.07 -16.52
C PHE A 216 1.58 -9.28 -16.21
N ASP A 217 1.05 -10.33 -15.58
CA ASP A 217 1.80 -11.57 -15.34
C ASP A 217 2.22 -12.24 -16.66
N LEU A 218 1.39 -12.17 -17.70
CA LEU A 218 1.78 -12.60 -19.06
C LEU A 218 2.96 -11.77 -19.58
N LEU A 219 2.92 -10.45 -19.43
CA LEU A 219 4.02 -9.57 -19.83
C LEU A 219 5.32 -9.89 -19.05
N VAL A 220 5.23 -10.16 -17.75
CA VAL A 220 6.37 -10.60 -16.93
C VAL A 220 6.93 -11.94 -17.44
N ASN A 221 6.05 -12.88 -17.81
CA ASN A 221 6.44 -14.18 -18.37
C ASN A 221 7.17 -14.04 -19.70
N ASP A 222 6.65 -13.20 -20.60
CA ASP A 222 7.26 -12.94 -21.92
C ASP A 222 8.65 -12.29 -21.77
N ASN A 223 8.84 -11.45 -20.75
CA ASN A 223 10.11 -10.78 -20.46
C ASN A 223 11.04 -11.58 -19.52
N ARG A 224 10.63 -12.76 -19.05
CA ARG A 224 11.35 -13.54 -18.03
C ARG A 224 12.81 -13.86 -18.40
N PRO A 225 13.17 -14.20 -19.66
CA PRO A 225 14.57 -14.42 -20.02
C PRO A 225 15.43 -13.16 -19.89
N ALA A 226 14.90 -11.98 -20.25
CA ALA A 226 15.61 -10.71 -20.12
C ALA A 226 15.79 -10.33 -18.65
N LEU A 227 14.72 -10.43 -17.85
CA LEU A 227 14.75 -10.18 -16.41
C LEU A 227 15.77 -11.08 -15.69
N LYS A 228 15.81 -12.37 -16.01
CA LYS A 228 16.80 -13.30 -15.42
C LYS A 228 18.24 -12.91 -15.76
N ARG A 229 18.52 -12.51 -17.00
CA ARG A 229 19.87 -12.08 -17.41
C ARG A 229 20.30 -10.82 -16.66
N MET A 230 19.43 -9.81 -16.64
CA MET A 230 19.70 -8.53 -15.95
C MET A 230 19.89 -8.73 -14.46
N TYR A 231 19.05 -9.57 -13.82
CA TYR A 231 19.19 -9.89 -12.41
C TYR A 231 20.53 -10.57 -12.09
N ALA A 232 20.95 -11.55 -12.91
CA ALA A 232 22.23 -12.22 -12.74
C ALA A 232 23.42 -11.26 -12.91
N GLU A 233 23.31 -10.30 -13.81
CA GLU A 233 24.34 -9.28 -14.03
C GLU A 233 24.42 -8.27 -12.87
N SER A 234 23.26 -7.78 -12.42
CA SER A 234 23.09 -6.90 -11.26
C SER A 234 23.65 -7.57 -9.99
N SER A 235 23.33 -8.85 -9.78
CA SER A 235 23.88 -9.66 -8.69
C SER A 235 25.40 -9.77 -8.74
N ARG A 236 26.01 -10.05 -9.91
CA ARG A 236 27.47 -10.10 -10.03
C ARG A 236 28.13 -8.77 -9.66
N ARG A 237 27.55 -7.63 -10.04
CA ARG A 237 28.06 -6.30 -9.69
C ARG A 237 27.99 -6.04 -8.19
N ALA A 238 26.86 -6.34 -7.55
CA ALA A 238 26.71 -6.12 -6.11
C ALA A 238 27.65 -7.00 -5.28
N ASN A 239 27.82 -8.27 -5.63
CA ASN A 239 28.80 -9.14 -4.96
C ASN A 239 30.23 -8.63 -5.14
N ALA A 240 30.63 -8.22 -6.35
CA ALA A 240 31.96 -7.67 -6.58
C ALA A 240 32.22 -6.42 -5.72
N ARG A 241 31.22 -5.53 -5.58
CA ARG A 241 31.33 -4.35 -4.70
C ARG A 241 31.40 -4.73 -3.21
N ALA A 242 30.63 -5.72 -2.78
CA ALA A 242 30.68 -6.21 -1.41
C ALA A 242 32.06 -6.82 -1.09
N ASP A 243 32.64 -7.59 -2.01
CA ASP A 243 33.99 -8.16 -1.88
C ASP A 243 35.07 -7.05 -1.82
N GLU A 244 34.97 -6.03 -2.68
CA GLU A 244 35.86 -4.85 -2.66
C GLU A 244 35.75 -4.11 -1.32
N HIS A 245 34.54 -3.92 -0.81
CA HIS A 245 34.28 -3.26 0.47
C HIS A 245 34.82 -4.09 1.64
N GLU A 246 34.59 -5.41 1.65
CA GLU A 246 35.15 -6.32 2.65
C GLU A 246 36.69 -6.21 2.70
N GLN A 247 37.35 -6.24 1.53
CA GLN A 247 38.81 -6.11 1.44
C GLN A 247 39.28 -4.77 2.01
N TRP A 248 38.57 -3.68 1.70
CA TRP A 248 38.87 -2.35 2.26
C TRP A 248 38.72 -2.33 3.79
N VAL A 249 37.64 -2.88 4.33
CA VAL A 249 37.40 -2.99 5.79
C VAL A 249 38.51 -3.80 6.47
N GLN A 250 38.87 -4.96 5.91
CA GLN A 250 39.92 -5.82 6.45
C GLN A 250 41.29 -5.14 6.42
N ALA A 251 41.61 -4.35 5.39
CA ALA A 251 42.83 -3.58 5.30
C ALA A 251 42.96 -2.50 6.39
N GLN A 252 41.83 -2.06 6.97
CA GLN A 252 41.80 -1.14 8.11
C GLN A 252 41.88 -1.86 9.48
N PHE A 253 42.24 -3.15 9.49
CA PHE A 253 42.27 -4.01 10.68
C PHE A 253 40.91 -4.21 11.36
N PHE A 254 39.82 -3.94 10.64
CA PHE A 254 38.46 -4.27 11.08
C PHE A 254 38.10 -5.70 10.67
N LYS A 255 37.17 -6.32 11.39
CA LYS A 255 36.57 -7.59 10.97
C LYS A 255 35.32 -7.27 10.15
N ALA A 256 35.19 -7.90 8.99
CA ALA A 256 33.97 -7.86 8.19
C ALA A 256 33.26 -9.22 8.23
N THR A 257 31.93 -9.21 8.14
CA THR A 257 31.14 -10.41 7.81
C THR A 257 30.12 -10.07 6.75
N ILE A 258 30.00 -10.94 5.75
CA ILE A 258 29.04 -10.79 4.66
C ILE A 258 27.79 -11.59 4.97
N GLU A 259 26.63 -10.95 4.82
CA GLU A 259 25.31 -11.56 4.88
C GLU A 259 24.61 -11.40 3.53
N HIS A 260 24.01 -12.47 3.02
CA HIS A 260 23.20 -12.42 1.80
C HIS A 260 21.71 -12.44 2.18
N VAL A 261 20.99 -11.41 1.76
CA VAL A 261 19.54 -11.34 1.89
C VAL A 261 18.91 -11.99 0.65
N GLU A 262 18.02 -12.94 0.88
CA GLU A 262 17.35 -13.67 -0.21
C GLU A 262 16.52 -12.76 -1.11
N ALA A 263 16.37 -13.19 -2.36
CA ALA A 263 15.58 -12.45 -3.32
C ALA A 263 14.09 -12.46 -2.96
N SER A 264 13.49 -11.28 -2.91
CA SER A 264 12.04 -11.10 -2.86
C SER A 264 11.51 -10.76 -4.25
N GLU A 265 10.39 -11.38 -4.63
CA GLU A 265 9.62 -11.03 -5.84
C GLU A 265 8.28 -10.43 -5.42
N ARG A 266 7.96 -9.25 -5.95
CA ARG A 266 6.76 -8.49 -5.58
C ARG A 266 6.13 -7.83 -6.79
N VAL A 267 4.83 -7.60 -6.71
CA VAL A 267 4.06 -6.87 -7.73
C VAL A 267 3.17 -5.85 -7.03
N ALA A 268 3.35 -4.58 -7.39
CA ALA A 268 2.67 -3.45 -6.80
C ALA A 268 1.94 -2.59 -7.85
N LEU A 269 0.83 -1.97 -7.45
CA LEU A 269 -0.07 -1.23 -8.33
C LEU A 269 -0.31 0.19 -7.79
N ALA A 270 -0.39 1.16 -8.69
CA ALA A 270 -0.92 2.49 -8.44
C ALA A 270 -2.15 2.72 -9.34
N PRO A 271 -3.34 2.28 -8.91
CA PRO A 271 -4.58 2.50 -9.64
C PRO A 271 -5.16 3.89 -9.33
N THR A 272 -5.85 4.50 -10.30
CA THR A 272 -6.52 5.79 -10.17
C THR A 272 -7.69 5.88 -11.14
N TRP A 273 -8.78 6.52 -10.72
CA TRP A 273 -9.94 6.75 -11.57
C TRP A 273 -9.84 8.08 -12.30
N ARG A 274 -9.96 8.09 -13.62
CA ARG A 274 -10.02 9.29 -14.45
C ARG A 274 -11.47 9.71 -14.64
N VAL A 275 -11.86 10.82 -14.01
CA VAL A 275 -13.25 11.29 -13.98
C VAL A 275 -13.74 11.67 -15.37
N GLU A 276 -12.92 12.38 -16.14
CA GLU A 276 -13.30 12.88 -17.47
C GLU A 276 -13.57 11.75 -18.47
N THR A 277 -12.74 10.70 -18.45
CA THR A 277 -12.82 9.59 -19.41
C THR A 277 -13.64 8.41 -18.90
N HIS A 278 -13.99 8.38 -17.60
CA HIS A 278 -14.59 7.23 -16.92
C HIS A 278 -13.76 5.95 -17.08
N GLU A 279 -12.45 6.09 -16.88
CA GLU A 279 -11.51 5.00 -17.03
C GLU A 279 -10.73 4.77 -15.74
N LEU A 280 -10.45 3.50 -15.45
CA LEU A 280 -9.51 3.11 -14.43
C LEU A 280 -8.12 3.01 -15.06
N ALA A 281 -7.24 3.94 -14.70
CA ALA A 281 -5.84 3.90 -15.10
C ALA A 281 -5.02 3.16 -14.03
N VAL A 282 -4.17 2.24 -14.46
CA VAL A 282 -3.40 1.38 -13.54
C VAL A 282 -1.95 1.33 -13.99
N ILE A 283 -1.06 1.83 -13.13
CA ILE A 283 0.36 1.53 -13.24
C ILE A 283 0.64 0.29 -12.41
N ILE A 284 1.31 -0.70 -12.98
CA ILE A 284 1.68 -1.94 -12.30
C ILE A 284 3.17 -2.23 -12.48
N VAL A 285 3.82 -2.66 -11.41
CA VAL A 285 5.28 -2.82 -11.34
C VAL A 285 5.61 -4.16 -10.71
N TYR A 286 6.42 -4.95 -11.42
CA TYR A 286 7.13 -6.12 -10.91
C TYR A 286 8.50 -5.70 -10.41
N ARG A 287 8.91 -6.24 -9.26
CA ARG A 287 10.28 -6.13 -8.74
C ARG A 287 10.77 -7.49 -8.30
N ARG A 288 12.00 -7.81 -8.65
CA ARG A 288 12.79 -8.86 -8.01
C ARG A 288 14.06 -8.24 -7.46
N ALA A 289 14.30 -8.35 -6.16
CA ALA A 289 15.46 -7.73 -5.55
C ALA A 289 15.99 -8.53 -4.36
N ALA A 290 17.30 -8.44 -4.16
CA ALA A 290 18.06 -9.02 -3.05
C ALA A 290 19.12 -8.00 -2.61
N SER A 291 19.83 -8.30 -1.54
CA SER A 291 20.98 -7.48 -1.12
C SER A 291 22.09 -8.32 -0.53
N VAL A 292 23.28 -7.72 -0.50
CA VAL A 292 24.44 -8.23 0.24
C VAL A 292 24.80 -7.17 1.28
N THR A 293 24.84 -7.54 2.55
CA THR A 293 25.17 -6.64 3.66
C THR A 293 26.55 -6.97 4.19
N VAL A 294 27.42 -5.96 4.27
CA VAL A 294 28.73 -6.06 4.89
C VAL A 294 28.67 -5.44 6.28
N HIS A 295 28.79 -6.29 7.29
CA HIS A 295 28.82 -5.89 8.69
C HIS A 295 30.27 -5.61 9.11
N THR A 296 30.55 -4.39 9.55
CA THR A 296 31.89 -3.99 10.00
C THR A 296 31.96 -3.98 11.52
N HIS A 297 32.95 -4.68 12.07
CA HIS A 297 33.19 -4.81 13.51
C HIS A 297 34.54 -4.23 13.89
N ARG A 298 34.54 -3.26 14.82
CA ARG A 298 35.78 -2.76 15.41
C ARG A 298 36.47 -3.80 16.30
N PRO A 299 37.81 -3.94 16.25
CA PRO A 299 38.55 -4.64 17.28
C PRO A 299 38.19 -4.03 18.64
N ARG A 300 37.93 -4.87 19.64
CA ARG A 300 37.80 -4.38 21.03
C ARG A 300 39.13 -3.70 21.39
N SER A 301 39.07 -2.42 21.73
CA SER A 301 40.25 -1.73 22.25
C SER A 301 40.65 -2.40 23.56
N THR A 302 41.90 -2.80 23.70
CA THR A 302 42.40 -3.48 24.91
C THR A 302 42.76 -2.51 26.03
N GLY A 303 42.42 -1.21 25.96
CA GLY A 303 42.89 -0.26 26.96
C GLY A 303 42.46 1.20 26.81
N GLY A 304 41.17 1.49 26.80
CA GLY A 304 40.70 2.87 26.95
C GLY A 304 39.19 3.00 26.80
N MET A 305 38.56 3.56 27.84
CA MET A 305 37.15 3.94 28.05
C MET A 305 36.11 3.43 27.04
N ASP A 306 35.12 2.70 27.57
CA ASP A 306 33.92 2.15 26.92
C ASP A 306 33.20 3.16 26.00
N HIS A 307 33.64 3.23 24.74
CA HIS A 307 32.71 3.47 23.65
C HIS A 307 32.27 2.09 23.19
N GLY A 308 30.97 1.80 23.29
CA GLY A 308 30.39 0.53 22.87
C GLY A 308 30.84 0.16 21.44
N PRO A 309 30.77 -1.13 21.07
CA PRO A 309 31.23 -1.57 19.76
C PRO A 309 30.53 -0.72 18.68
N GLN A 310 31.31 0.05 17.93
CA GLN A 310 30.79 0.74 16.75
C GLN A 310 30.61 -0.32 15.68
N HIS A 311 29.34 -0.62 15.41
CA HIS A 311 28.88 -1.42 14.30
C HIS A 311 28.48 -0.45 13.19
N SER A 312 28.97 -0.68 11.98
CA SER A 312 28.47 -0.01 10.79
C SER A 312 28.12 -1.06 9.76
N GLU A 313 27.05 -0.82 9.01
CA GLU A 313 26.55 -1.75 8.01
C GLU A 313 26.54 -1.07 6.64
N SER A 314 26.92 -1.81 5.61
CA SER A 314 26.83 -1.34 4.23
C SER A 314 26.04 -2.36 3.42
N GLU A 315 24.89 -1.93 2.91
CA GLU A 315 24.00 -2.76 2.11
C GLU A 315 24.18 -2.47 0.61
N PHE A 316 24.46 -3.51 -0.16
CA PHE A 316 24.56 -3.48 -1.62
C PHE A 316 23.33 -4.18 -2.20
N GLY A 317 22.30 -3.39 -2.50
CA GLY A 317 21.08 -3.87 -3.11
C GLY A 317 21.20 -4.08 -4.61
N PHE A 318 20.56 -5.14 -5.12
CA PHE A 318 20.53 -5.45 -6.54
C PHE A 318 19.18 -6.04 -6.94
N GLY A 319 18.80 -5.86 -8.20
CA GLY A 319 17.50 -6.32 -8.66
C GLY A 319 17.15 -5.91 -10.07
N VAL A 320 15.90 -6.23 -10.42
CA VAL A 320 15.29 -5.84 -11.69
C VAL A 320 13.87 -5.35 -11.45
N ARG A 321 13.43 -4.45 -12.32
CA ARG A 321 12.04 -3.99 -12.37
C ARG A 321 11.49 -4.07 -13.79
N LEU A 322 10.20 -4.32 -13.88
CA LEU A 322 9.39 -4.18 -15.09
C LEU A 322 8.11 -3.47 -14.69
N GLY A 323 7.65 -2.51 -15.47
CA GLY A 323 6.32 -1.95 -15.25
C GLY A 323 5.60 -1.59 -16.53
N ALA A 324 4.30 -1.43 -16.40
CA ALA A 324 3.37 -1.15 -17.49
C ALA A 324 2.24 -0.25 -17.01
N ARG A 325 1.66 0.50 -17.93
CA ARG A 325 0.43 1.26 -17.74
C ARG A 325 -0.69 0.60 -18.51
N TYR A 326 -1.80 0.35 -17.83
CA TYR A 326 -3.04 -0.14 -18.39
C TYR A 326 -4.14 0.92 -18.22
N VAL A 327 -5.09 0.90 -19.14
CA VAL A 327 -6.35 1.62 -19.02
C VAL A 327 -7.47 0.59 -19.09
N VAL A 328 -8.45 0.73 -18.20
CA VAL A 328 -9.66 -0.08 -18.21
C VAL A 328 -10.85 0.82 -18.42
N SER A 329 -11.60 0.58 -19.49
CA SER A 329 -12.83 1.32 -19.76
C SER A 329 -13.90 1.01 -18.72
N ALA A 330 -14.90 1.89 -18.59
CA ALA A 330 -16.07 1.64 -17.75
C ALA A 330 -16.79 0.31 -18.07
N GLN A 331 -16.67 -0.17 -19.31
CA GLN A 331 -17.22 -1.44 -19.77
C GLN A 331 -16.36 -2.66 -19.40
N GLY A 332 -15.17 -2.46 -18.82
CA GLY A 332 -14.27 -3.54 -18.40
C GLY A 332 -13.27 -3.99 -19.46
N GLU A 333 -13.11 -3.27 -20.56
CA GLU A 333 -12.08 -3.59 -21.53
C GLU A 333 -10.72 -3.12 -21.02
N VAL A 334 -9.79 -4.06 -20.85
CA VAL A 334 -8.42 -3.79 -20.40
C VAL A 334 -7.51 -3.62 -21.61
N ALA A 335 -6.89 -2.46 -21.74
CA ALA A 335 -5.91 -2.14 -22.79
C ALA A 335 -4.55 -1.83 -22.18
N LEU A 336 -3.49 -2.39 -22.77
CA LEU A 336 -2.11 -1.98 -22.48
C LEU A 336 -1.86 -0.65 -23.18
N GLU A 337 -1.59 0.40 -22.41
CA GLU A 337 -1.28 1.73 -22.94
C GLU A 337 0.21 1.86 -23.25
N GLU A 338 1.06 1.43 -22.30
CA GLU A 338 2.51 1.64 -22.37
C GLU A 338 3.28 0.58 -21.58
N VAL A 339 4.40 0.11 -22.11
CA VAL A 339 5.42 -0.63 -21.32
C VAL A 339 6.44 0.39 -20.83
N LEU A 340 6.49 0.62 -19.52
CA LEU A 340 7.18 1.77 -18.93
C LEU A 340 8.70 1.62 -18.99
N ARG A 341 9.24 0.43 -18.69
CA ARG A 341 10.65 0.00 -18.90
C ARG A 341 10.95 -1.35 -18.23
N VAL A 342 12.05 -1.97 -18.65
CA VAL A 342 12.79 -2.99 -17.89
C VAL A 342 14.10 -2.35 -17.44
N GLU A 343 14.38 -2.33 -16.14
CA GLU A 343 15.57 -1.64 -15.60
C GLU A 343 16.30 -2.47 -14.53
N ASP A 344 17.59 -2.18 -14.38
CA ASP A 344 18.38 -2.60 -13.22
C ASP A 344 17.97 -1.73 -12.02
N ALA A 345 17.70 -2.37 -10.90
CA ALA A 345 17.29 -1.70 -9.66
C ALA A 345 18.35 -1.95 -8.59
N SER A 346 19.58 -1.51 -8.84
CA SER A 346 20.68 -1.58 -7.87
C SER A 346 20.75 -0.33 -7.00
N TRP A 347 21.10 -0.48 -5.72
CA TRP A 347 21.28 0.63 -4.78
C TRP A 347 22.39 0.33 -3.78
N VAL A 348 22.90 1.36 -3.11
CA VAL A 348 23.85 1.23 -1.99
C VAL A 348 23.31 2.06 -0.82
N THR A 349 23.34 1.51 0.38
CA THR A 349 22.92 2.19 1.61
C THR A 349 23.96 1.99 2.70
N GLU A 350 24.41 3.09 3.30
CA GLU A 350 25.23 3.09 4.52
C GLU A 350 24.28 3.23 5.72
N LEU A 351 24.33 2.29 6.66
CA LEU A 351 23.41 2.15 7.80
C LEU A 351 24.10 2.41 9.15
#